data_AF-A0A5C8Z4D8-F1
#
_entry.id   AF-A0A5C8Z4D8-F1
#
_cell.length_a   1.000
_cell.length_b   1.000
_cell.length_c   1.000
_cell.angle_alpha   90.00
_cell.angle_beta   90.00
_cell.angle_gamma   90.00
#
_symmetry.space_group_name_H-M   'P 1'
#
loop_
_entity.id
_entity.type
_entity.pdbx_description
1 polymer ?
#
loop_
_entity_poly.entity_id
_entity_poly.type
_entity_poly.pdbx_seq_one_letter_code
_entity_poly.pdbx_strand_id
1 'polypeptide(L)'
;MDKRVKCPACGGVAFVRANKVGDSFLTCPRCGPWNGRGAAYRNWCDSLPALPELSKPEPEPVPGIEPEKMPAANDEQLPVEKQDDWLNEWGSA
;
A
#
# COMPACT_ATOMS: atom_id res chain seq x y z
N MET A 1 -1.83 -0.77 18.14
CA MET A 1 -1.73 0.42 17.26
C MET A 1 -0.26 0.69 17.03
N ASP A 2 0.16 0.85 15.78
CA ASP A 2 1.55 1.10 15.42
C ASP A 2 1.88 2.59 15.60
N LYS A 3 2.93 2.90 16.36
CA LYS A 3 3.36 4.29 16.59
C LYS A 3 4.25 4.75 15.44
N ARG A 4 3.85 5.82 14.74
CA ARG A 4 4.66 6.44 13.69
C ARG A 4 5.71 7.35 14.32
N VAL A 5 6.97 7.22 13.93
CA VAL A 5 8.11 7.97 14.45
C VAL A 5 9.03 8.40 13.31
N LYS A 6 9.91 9.36 13.57
CA LYS A 6 10.98 9.72 12.62
C LYS A 6 12.10 8.68 12.69
N CYS A 7 12.53 8.17 11.54
CA CYS A 7 13.65 7.25 11.45
C CYS A 7 14.94 7.98 11.86
N PRO A 8 15.70 7.47 12.85
CA PRO A 8 16.92 8.13 13.32
C PRO A 8 18.08 8.05 12.31
N ALA A 9 18.07 7.10 11.37
CA ALA A 9 19.12 6.99 10.35
C ALA A 9 18.85 7.84 9.11
N CYS A 10 17.66 7.71 8.50
CA CYS A 10 17.36 8.36 7.22
C CYS A 10 16.41 9.56 7.32
N GLY A 11 15.91 9.89 8.52
CA GLY A 11 14.98 10.99 8.74
C GLY A 11 13.57 10.79 8.18
N GLY A 12 13.30 9.69 7.48
CA GLY A 12 11.99 9.34 6.93
C GLY A 12 11.01 8.82 7.97
N VAL A 13 9.86 8.31 7.52
CA VAL A 13 8.84 7.72 8.42
C VAL A 13 9.25 6.29 8.79
N ALA A 14 9.20 5.98 10.08
CA ALA A 14 9.36 4.65 10.64
C ALA A 14 8.20 4.30 11.59
N PHE A 15 8.10 3.03 11.95
CA PHE A 15 7.01 2.50 12.77
C PHE A 15 7.58 1.71 13.93
N VAL A 16 7.13 2.04 15.14
CA VAL A 16 7.35 1.21 16.34
C VAL A 16 6.14 0.29 16.49
N ARG A 17 6.41 -1.02 16.51
CA ARG A 17 5.42 -2.10 16.59
C ARG A 17 5.72 -3.00 17.78
N ALA A 18 4.71 -3.68 18.31
CA ALA A 18 4.90 -4.74 19.29
C ALA A 18 5.04 -6.10 18.58
N ASN A 19 6.00 -6.92 19.01
CA ASN A 19 6.14 -8.29 18.52
C ASN A 19 5.13 -9.24 19.22
N LYS A 20 5.13 -10.53 18.85
CA LYS A 20 4.24 -11.54 19.48
C LYS A 20 4.46 -11.74 20.99
N VAL A 21 5.62 -11.34 21.50
CA VAL A 21 6.02 -11.45 22.91
C VAL A 21 5.68 -10.14 23.68
N GLY A 22 5.28 -9.08 22.98
CA GLY A 22 4.96 -7.78 23.57
C GLY A 22 6.11 -6.77 23.58
N ASP A 23 7.27 -7.08 23.01
CA ASP A 23 8.39 -6.14 22.95
C ASP A 23 8.24 -5.16 21.77
N SER A 24 8.47 -3.87 22.05
CA SER A 24 8.54 -2.80 21.06
C SER A 24 9.78 -2.93 20.16
N PHE A 25 9.60 -2.85 18.84
CA PHE A 25 10.67 -2.81 17.85
C PHE A 25 10.39 -1.78 16.75
N LEU A 26 11.45 -1.17 16.22
CA LEU A 26 11.37 -0.17 15.15
C LEU A 26 11.57 -0.80 13.77
N THR A 27 10.73 -0.40 12.82
CA THR A 27 10.82 -0.79 11.41
C THR A 27 10.79 0.45 10.52
N CYS A 28 11.76 0.56 9.63
CA CYS A 28 11.80 1.61 8.62
C CYS A 28 11.68 0.98 7.22
N PRO A 29 10.76 1.43 6.36
CA PRO A 29 10.64 0.91 4.99
C PRO A 29 11.91 1.10 4.14
N ARG A 30 12.70 2.14 4.44
CA ARG A 30 13.92 2.46 3.69
C ARG A 30 15.17 1.80 4.27
N CYS A 31 15.31 1.77 5.60
CA CYS A 31 16.50 1.24 6.27
C CYS A 31 16.36 -0.21 6.73
N GLY A 32 15.15 -0.77 6.70
CA GLY A 32 14.85 -2.09 7.23
C GLY A 32 14.50 -2.11 8.73
N PRO A 33 14.36 -3.31 9.30
CA PRO A 33 14.04 -3.51 10.72
C PRO A 33 15.24 -3.29 11.62
N TRP A 34 15.00 -2.71 12.79
CA TRP A 34 16.01 -2.51 13.84
C TRP A 34 15.82 -3.58 14.91
N ASN A 35 16.82 -4.43 15.10
CA ASN A 35 16.75 -5.60 15.99
C ASN A 35 17.57 -5.40 17.27
N GLY A 36 17.27 -4.34 18.02
CA GLY A 36 17.83 -4.16 19.36
C GLY A 36 17.22 -5.15 20.36
N ARG A 37 17.99 -5.54 21.38
CA ARG A 37 17.55 -6.45 22.45
C ARG A 37 17.60 -5.76 23.81
N GLY A 38 16.78 -6.26 24.74
CA GLY A 38 16.80 -5.83 26.15
C GLY A 38 15.91 -4.62 26.46
N ALA A 39 15.89 -4.23 27.73
CA ALA A 39 15.03 -3.16 28.23
C ALA A 39 15.45 -1.77 27.71
N ALA A 40 16.75 -1.52 27.56
CA ALA A 40 17.26 -0.25 27.06
C ALA A 40 16.74 0.07 25.64
N TYR A 41 16.71 -0.92 24.75
CA TYR A 41 16.17 -0.75 23.40
C TYR A 41 14.66 -0.48 23.39
N ARG A 42 13.91 -1.18 24.24
CA ARG A 42 12.47 -0.97 24.37
C ARG A 42 12.15 0.44 24.86
N ASN A 43 12.80 0.84 25.95
CA ASN A 43 12.68 2.20 26.50
C ASN A 43 13.08 3.26 25.46
N TRP A 44 14.10 2.98 24.65
CA TRP A 44 14.48 3.86 23.54
C TRP A 44 13.37 3.98 22.48
N CYS A 45 12.80 2.86 22.00
CA CYS A 45 11.68 2.87 21.06
C CYS A 45 10.47 3.65 21.62
N ASP A 46 10.18 3.49 22.90
CA ASP A 46 9.05 4.15 23.56
C ASP A 46 9.30 5.65 23.75
N SER A 47 10.56 6.07 23.95
CA SER A 47 10.97 7.47 24.09
C SER A 47 10.89 8.29 22.79
N LEU A 48 10.85 7.64 21.63
CA LEU A 48 10.81 8.35 20.35
C LEU A 48 9.55 9.19 20.23
N PRO A 49 9.62 10.46 19.79
CA PRO A 49 8.44 11.29 19.63
C PRO A 49 7.54 10.68 18.55
N ALA A 50 6.24 10.55 18.86
CA ALA A 50 5.26 10.20 17.85
C ALA A 50 5.20 11.36 16.84
N LEU A 51 5.27 11.02 15.55
CA LEU A 51 4.91 11.99 14.52
C LEU A 51 3.41 12.24 14.66
N PRO A 52 2.96 13.51 14.65
CA PRO A 52 1.54 13.80 14.53
C PRO A 52 1.05 13.02 13.31
N GLU A 53 -0.09 12.32 13.45
CA GLU A 53 -0.72 11.73 12.29
C GLU A 53 -0.84 12.86 11.27
N LEU A 54 -0.19 12.70 10.11
CA LEU A 54 -0.57 13.45 8.92
C LEU A 54 -2.06 13.16 8.78
N SER A 55 -2.86 14.04 9.39
CA SER A 55 -4.28 14.11 9.23
C SER A 55 -4.42 14.09 7.73
N LYS A 56 -5.00 13.01 7.21
CA LYS A 56 -5.27 12.91 5.78
C LYS A 56 -5.89 14.25 5.42
N PRO A 57 -5.36 15.04 4.46
CA PRO A 57 -6.16 16.13 3.94
C PRO A 57 -7.51 15.50 3.59
N GLU A 58 -8.60 16.04 4.12
CA GLU A 58 -9.92 15.66 3.66
C GLU A 58 -9.85 15.70 2.13
N PRO A 59 -10.22 14.61 1.44
CA PRO A 59 -10.22 14.64 -0.01
C PRO A 59 -11.16 15.77 -0.41
N GLU A 60 -10.61 16.85 -0.98
CA GLU A 60 -11.42 17.89 -1.58
C GLU A 60 -12.34 17.19 -2.60
N PRO A 61 -13.66 17.43 -2.55
CA PRO A 61 -14.57 16.80 -3.49
C PRO A 61 -14.13 17.20 -4.89
N VAL A 62 -13.62 16.22 -5.64
CA VAL A 62 -13.25 16.40 -7.05
C VAL A 62 -14.54 16.87 -7.76
N PRO A 63 -14.55 18.02 -8.44
CA PRO A 63 -15.73 18.46 -9.17
C PRO A 63 -16.16 17.35 -10.13
N GLY A 64 -17.43 16.96 -10.02
CA GLY A 64 -17.99 15.84 -10.78
C GLY A 64 -17.70 16.03 -12.26
N ILE A 65 -17.00 15.07 -12.84
CA ILE A 65 -16.84 14.99 -14.29
C ILE A 65 -18.25 14.69 -14.82
N GLU A 66 -18.85 15.65 -15.54
CA GLU A 66 -20.08 15.38 -16.28
C GLU A 66 -19.79 14.26 -17.28
N PRO A 67 -20.59 13.18 -17.30
CA PRO A 67 -20.38 12.10 -18.25
C PRO A 67 -20.55 12.65 -19.68
N GLU A 68 -19.46 12.68 -20.44
CA GLU A 68 -19.50 12.97 -21.87
C GLU A 68 -20.46 11.97 -22.53
N LYS A 69 -21.43 12.48 -23.29
CA LYS A 69 -22.31 11.66 -24.14
C LYS A 69 -21.43 10.92 -25.14
N MET A 70 -21.31 9.61 -24.98
CA MET A 70 -20.77 8.75 -26.02
C MET A 70 -21.58 8.95 -27.32
N PRO A 71 -20.94 9.17 -28.48
CA PRO A 71 -21.65 9.11 -29.75
C PRO A 71 -22.22 7.70 -29.93
N ALA A 72 -23.47 7.61 -30.37
CA ALA A 72 -24.12 6.34 -30.63
C ALA A 72 -23.30 5.54 -31.65
N ALA A 73 -22.85 4.34 -31.25
CA ALA A 73 -22.21 3.41 -32.16
C ALA A 73 -23.21 3.08 -33.27
N ASN A 74 -22.82 3.35 -34.52
CA ASN A 74 -23.53 2.87 -35.69
C ASN A 74 -23.33 1.34 -35.72
N ASP A 75 -24.42 0.61 -35.56
CA ASP A 75 -24.48 -0.86 -35.54
C ASP A 75 -24.27 -1.39 -36.98
N GLU A 76 -23.04 -1.33 -37.49
CA GLU A 76 -22.63 -2.16 -38.63
C GLU A 76 -22.03 -3.45 -38.07
N GLN A 77 -22.88 -4.48 -38.03
CA GLN A 77 -22.51 -5.85 -37.67
C GLN A 77 -21.40 -6.36 -38.60
N LEU A 78 -20.17 -6.46 -38.09
CA LEU A 78 -19.11 -7.21 -38.76
C LEU A 78 -19.46 -8.70 -38.73
N PRO A 79 -19.29 -9.45 -39.84
CA PRO A 79 -19.54 -10.88 -39.85
C PRO A 79 -18.54 -11.58 -38.92
N VAL A 80 -19.05 -12.47 -38.07
CA VAL A 80 -18.27 -13.33 -37.17
C VAL A 80 -17.36 -14.22 -38.02
N GLU A 81 -16.09 -13.84 -38.16
CA GLU A 81 -15.06 -14.80 -38.53
C GLU A 81 -14.84 -15.74 -37.34
N LYS A 82 -14.86 -17.04 -37.65
CA LYS A 82 -14.69 -18.15 -36.73
C LYS A 82 -13.47 -17.91 -35.83
N GLN A 83 -13.68 -17.92 -34.52
CA GLN A 83 -12.58 -18.11 -33.57
C GLN A 83 -12.06 -19.55 -33.75
N ASP A 84 -10.90 -19.71 -34.38
CA ASP A 84 -10.14 -20.95 -34.31
C ASP A 84 -9.68 -21.16 -32.86
N ASP A 85 -10.26 -22.17 -32.22
CA ASP A 85 -10.02 -22.54 -30.83
C ASP A 85 -8.72 -23.35 -30.72
N TRP A 86 -7.60 -22.65 -30.91
CA TRP A 86 -6.24 -23.22 -30.80
C TRP A 86 -5.88 -23.66 -29.38
N LEU A 87 -6.70 -23.31 -28.38
CA LEU A 87 -6.47 -23.67 -26.98
C LEU A 87 -6.82 -25.13 -26.69
N ASN A 88 -7.74 -25.73 -27.46
CA ASN A 88 -8.21 -27.09 -27.23
C ASN A 88 -7.29 -28.20 -27.81
N GLU A 89 -6.35 -27.88 -28.71
CA GLU A 89 -5.45 -28.89 -29.28
C GLU A 89 -4.27 -29.28 -28.37
N TRP A 90 -3.92 -28.48 -27.36
CA TRP A 90 -2.78 -28.77 -26.47
C TRP A 90 -3.14 -29.60 -25.22
N GLY A 91 -4.43 -29.88 -25.01
CA GLY A 91 -4.94 -30.48 -23.77
C GLY A 91 -5.32 -31.96 -23.83
N SER A 92 -5.13 -32.64 -24.96
CA SER A 92 -5.44 -34.08 -25.08
C SER A 92 -4.19 -34.88 -25.44
N ALA A 93 -3.36 -35.13 -24.42
CA ALA A 93 -2.35 -36.19 -24.42
C ALA A 93 -2.75 -37.27 -23.42
#